data_AF-A0A956HJ37-F1
#
_entry.id   AF-A0A956HJ37-F1
#
_cell.length_a   1.000
_cell.length_b   1.000
_cell.length_c   1.000
_cell.angle_alpha   90.00
_cell.angle_beta   90.00
_cell.angle_gamma   90.00
#
_symmetry.space_group_name_H-M   'P 1'
#
loop_
_entity.id
_entity.type
_entity.pdbx_description
1 polymer ?
#
loop_
_entity_poly.entity_id
_entity_poly.type
_entity_poly.pdbx_seq_one_letter_code
_entity_poly.pdbx_strand_id
1 'polypeptide(L)'
;AGVAALAAEIHASPVSRAPTLLSSPRLKEALGPKPEPEGKPPKGAEPEKLDLNTVFVEAANSMLLNEYPQMTVGILDKDGKVLTASGVADELITDVADLPAVVNGDKNKEDQFAATLGSKLQVVKVSRADEAGNRLVAIQELNMGAGSFLRTVLGTDNPAGIVRDGVLVGSAIGDQPVEELLTTLAKTSAGDTPRTGASEVHSVGDGLNARIGAIGRVPGPAGAGENATYLVVLSANTAAAGQTDLATALGAAKDNGMLDNLNWPLLFGLLAVSLGLAFYLPFLEAIGPLKRLTAEFRAMLQGTQQQLFYDTYSGPIGELAQAAVAYHETLRANLQSAELDGETGGSGTRSHRRLGGTRSHRRVGRTGGQQRVPQQEGPMEATPGAAPDPEDMPTMAHQAVGRGPGFFTMPASKPLRSRETVIGNLMTMDDQNDETPSSKDDAEREAYYQNVFEEFIKFKVENNEPIDNFTYEKFAQKLRGNTANLMKRPDVKDVQFSVYLKDGKVALKARVVRG
;
A
#
# COMPACT_ATOMS: atom_id res chain seq x y z
N ALA A 1 -2.15 -1.04 -7.17
CA ALA A 1 -1.67 0.35 -7.05
C ALA A 1 -0.58 0.65 -8.08
N GLY A 2 0.57 -0.03 -8.04
CA GLY A 2 1.69 0.22 -8.96
C GLY A 2 1.33 0.23 -10.45
N VAL A 3 0.55 -0.74 -10.94
CA VAL A 3 0.10 -0.78 -12.36
C VAL A 3 -0.74 0.45 -12.73
N ALA A 4 -1.58 0.93 -11.82
CA ALA A 4 -2.37 2.15 -12.05
C ALA A 4 -1.48 3.41 -11.99
N ALA A 5 -0.46 3.43 -11.13
CA ALA A 5 0.53 4.50 -11.10
C ALA A 5 1.34 4.56 -12.39
N LEU A 6 1.77 3.40 -12.91
CA LEU A 6 2.40 3.30 -14.24
C LEU A 6 1.48 3.86 -15.33
N ALA A 7 0.21 3.47 -15.36
CA ALA A 7 -0.74 4.00 -16.35
C ALA A 7 -0.86 5.53 -16.25
N ALA A 8 -0.96 6.07 -15.03
CA ALA A 8 -1.03 7.51 -14.81
C ALA A 8 0.25 8.23 -15.28
N GLU A 9 1.42 7.66 -14.99
CA GLU A 9 2.72 8.22 -15.39
C GLU A 9 2.93 8.16 -16.91
N ILE A 10 2.49 7.07 -17.56
CA ILE A 10 2.42 6.95 -19.02
C ILE A 10 1.58 8.08 -19.60
N HIS A 11 0.37 8.31 -19.08
CA HIS A 11 -0.53 9.37 -19.57
C HIS A 11 -0.02 10.79 -19.30
N ALA A 12 0.63 11.00 -18.15
CA ALA A 12 1.21 12.30 -17.76
C ALA A 12 2.54 12.63 -18.47
N SER A 13 3.07 11.70 -19.28
CA SER A 13 4.35 11.88 -19.95
C SER A 13 4.39 13.11 -20.88
N PRO A 14 5.51 13.86 -20.93
CA PRO A 14 5.67 15.02 -21.80
C PRO A 14 5.51 14.73 -23.29
N VAL A 15 5.64 13.47 -23.73
CA VAL A 15 5.40 13.08 -25.14
C VAL A 15 4.01 13.45 -25.64
N SER A 16 3.04 13.65 -24.73
CA SER A 16 1.71 14.17 -25.06
C SER A 16 1.73 15.56 -25.72
N ARG A 17 2.80 16.35 -25.52
CA ARG A 17 3.02 17.65 -26.19
C ARG A 17 3.57 17.51 -27.60
N ALA A 18 4.07 16.34 -28.01
CA ALA A 18 4.73 16.16 -29.30
C ALA A 18 3.90 16.60 -30.52
N PRO A 19 2.58 16.33 -30.61
CA PRO A 19 1.77 16.75 -31.75
C PRO A 19 1.78 18.27 -32.02
N THR A 20 2.18 19.10 -31.05
CA THR A 20 2.34 20.54 -31.24
C THR A 20 3.40 20.88 -32.31
N LEU A 21 4.38 20.00 -32.59
CA LEU A 21 5.34 20.21 -33.69
C LEU A 21 4.65 20.32 -35.05
N LEU A 22 3.57 19.57 -35.25
CA LEU A 22 2.80 19.60 -36.50
C LEU A 22 2.05 20.92 -36.69
N SER A 23 2.01 21.80 -35.68
CA SER A 23 1.44 23.15 -35.83
C SER A 23 2.42 24.15 -36.46
N SER A 24 3.73 23.84 -36.52
CA SER A 24 4.75 24.71 -37.12
C SER A 24 4.47 24.95 -38.61
N PRO A 25 4.31 26.22 -39.05
CA PRO A 25 4.03 26.52 -40.45
C PRO A 25 5.13 26.03 -41.40
N ARG A 26 6.40 26.15 -40.98
CA ARG A 26 7.55 25.69 -41.78
C ARG A 26 7.55 24.18 -41.95
N LEU A 27 7.24 23.44 -40.87
CA LEU A 27 7.17 21.99 -40.94
C LEU A 27 6.00 21.53 -41.80
N LYS A 28 4.84 22.20 -41.71
CA LYS A 28 3.70 21.94 -42.61
C LYS A 28 4.04 22.18 -44.09
N GLU A 29 4.75 23.26 -44.40
CA GLU A 29 5.20 23.54 -45.77
C GLU A 29 6.21 22.50 -46.28
N ALA A 30 7.08 22.00 -45.40
CA ALA A 30 8.06 20.96 -45.74
C ALA A 30 7.44 19.56 -45.88
N LEU A 31 6.38 19.24 -45.13
CA LEU A 31 5.66 17.96 -45.17
C LEU A 31 4.59 17.89 -46.25
N GLY A 32 3.96 19.03 -46.56
CA GLY A 32 2.88 19.08 -47.53
C GLY A 32 3.39 18.80 -48.95
N PRO A 33 2.63 18.03 -49.77
CA PRO A 33 2.91 17.97 -51.19
C PRO A 33 2.80 19.39 -51.74
N LYS A 34 3.92 19.94 -52.22
CA LYS A 34 3.89 21.23 -52.91
C LYS A 34 2.95 21.04 -54.11
N PRO A 35 1.79 21.71 -54.18
CA PRO A 35 0.97 21.61 -55.37
C PRO A 35 1.85 22.06 -56.52
N GLU A 36 2.11 21.18 -57.49
CA GLU A 36 2.78 21.59 -58.71
C GLU A 36 1.95 22.75 -59.27
N PRO A 37 2.50 23.97 -59.38
CA PRO A 37 1.74 25.05 -59.96
C PRO A 37 1.40 24.61 -61.38
N GLU A 38 0.11 24.42 -61.66
CA GLU A 38 -0.44 24.24 -63.00
C GLU A 38 -0.24 25.55 -63.79
N GLY A 39 1.00 25.80 -64.19
CA GLY A 39 1.40 27.06 -64.82
C GLY A 39 2.92 27.08 -64.95
N LYS A 40 3.40 27.18 -66.20
CA LYS A 40 4.84 27.24 -66.54
C LYS A 40 5.60 28.08 -65.50
N PRO A 41 6.59 27.50 -64.80
CA PRO A 41 7.36 28.25 -63.81
C PRO A 41 8.01 29.45 -64.50
N PRO A 42 8.05 30.63 -63.85
CA PRO A 42 8.82 31.75 -64.34
C PRO A 42 10.28 31.29 -64.53
N LYS A 43 10.79 31.40 -65.75
CA LYS A 43 12.19 31.11 -66.09
C LYS A 43 13.11 31.94 -65.17
N GLY A 44 13.76 31.30 -64.20
CA GLY A 44 14.93 31.89 -63.51
C GLY A 44 14.98 31.82 -61.99
N ALA A 45 13.96 31.30 -61.29
CA ALA A 45 14.03 31.07 -59.84
C ALA A 45 13.83 29.59 -59.53
N GLU A 46 14.92 28.87 -59.26
CA GLU A 46 14.79 27.56 -58.64
C GLU A 46 14.25 27.77 -57.22
N PRO A 47 13.06 27.25 -56.89
CA PRO A 47 12.56 27.36 -55.54
C PRO A 47 13.53 26.62 -54.62
N GLU A 48 14.10 27.34 -53.65
CA GLU A 48 14.92 26.77 -52.59
C GLU A 48 14.11 25.66 -51.93
N LYS A 49 14.50 24.41 -52.17
CA LYS A 49 13.85 23.25 -51.56
C LYS A 49 14.31 23.23 -50.12
N LEU A 50 13.41 23.60 -49.21
CA LEU A 50 13.62 23.43 -47.78
C LEU A 50 13.91 21.96 -47.51
N ASP A 51 15.09 21.67 -46.98
CA ASP A 51 15.45 20.34 -46.54
C ASP A 51 14.60 19.96 -45.32
N LEU A 52 13.77 18.92 -45.47
CA LEU A 52 12.83 18.47 -44.43
C LEU A 52 13.57 18.18 -43.12
N ASN A 53 14.76 17.59 -43.20
CA ASN A 53 15.54 17.26 -42.02
C ASN A 53 15.96 18.52 -41.26
N THR A 54 16.51 19.51 -41.96
CA THR A 54 16.90 20.80 -41.38
C THR A 54 15.73 21.52 -40.72
N VAL A 55 14.57 21.61 -41.41
CA VAL A 55 13.36 22.26 -40.87
C VAL A 55 12.80 21.51 -39.67
N PHE A 56 12.81 20.17 -39.71
CA PHE A 56 12.32 19.33 -38.62
C PHE A 56 13.19 19.48 -37.37
N VAL A 57 14.52 19.42 -37.51
CA VAL A 57 15.46 19.59 -36.40
C VAL A 57 15.34 20.99 -35.78
N GLU A 58 15.18 22.05 -36.59
CA GLU A 58 14.96 23.42 -36.09
C GLU A 58 13.65 23.51 -35.28
N ALA A 59 12.55 22.95 -35.81
CA ALA A 59 11.25 22.94 -35.14
C ALA A 59 11.27 22.09 -33.85
N ALA A 60 11.86 20.90 -33.89
CA ALA A 60 11.97 19.99 -32.75
C ALA A 60 12.74 20.64 -31.59
N ASN A 61 13.91 21.24 -31.88
CA ASN A 61 14.72 21.91 -30.87
C ASN A 61 14.01 23.13 -30.28
N SER A 62 13.49 24.02 -31.12
CA SER A 62 12.86 25.26 -30.67
C SER A 62 11.59 25.05 -29.86
N MET A 63 10.80 24.02 -30.16
CA MET A 63 9.49 23.81 -29.53
C MET A 63 9.45 22.74 -28.43
N LEU A 64 10.31 21.72 -28.48
CA LEU A 64 10.23 20.57 -27.55
C LEU A 64 11.56 20.17 -26.93
N LEU A 65 12.58 19.89 -27.72
CA LEU A 65 13.80 19.26 -27.21
C LEU A 65 14.60 20.17 -26.26
N ASN A 66 14.45 21.50 -26.36
CA ASN A 66 15.00 22.43 -25.39
C ASN A 66 14.36 22.30 -24.00
N GLU A 67 13.05 22.02 -23.91
CA GLU A 67 12.33 21.82 -22.63
C GLU A 67 12.45 20.36 -22.15
N TYR A 68 12.50 19.41 -23.09
CA TYR A 68 12.53 17.97 -22.85
C TYR A 68 13.72 17.30 -23.57
N PRO A 69 14.95 17.49 -23.07
CA PRO A 69 16.16 17.04 -23.76
C PRO A 69 16.28 15.52 -23.83
N GLN A 70 15.50 14.75 -23.07
CA GLN A 70 15.48 13.28 -23.10
C GLN A 70 14.43 12.72 -24.08
N MET A 71 13.64 13.58 -24.72
CA MET A 71 12.66 13.16 -25.72
C MET A 71 13.37 12.93 -27.06
N THR A 72 12.87 11.98 -27.83
CA THR A 72 13.24 11.80 -29.23
C THR A 72 11.97 11.86 -30.08
N VAL A 73 12.03 12.56 -31.20
CA VAL A 73 10.90 12.74 -32.12
C VAL A 73 11.31 12.34 -33.53
N GLY A 74 10.37 11.80 -34.29
CA GLY A 74 10.60 11.45 -35.69
C GLY A 74 9.32 11.44 -36.50
N ILE A 75 9.46 11.44 -37.83
CA ILE A 75 8.35 11.36 -38.77
C ILE A 75 8.46 10.05 -39.53
N LEU A 76 7.37 9.28 -39.49
CA LEU A 76 7.20 8.05 -40.25
C LEU A 76 6.32 8.32 -41.47
N ASP A 77 6.66 7.76 -42.63
CA ASP A 77 5.78 7.71 -43.79
C ASP A 77 4.61 6.72 -43.56
N LYS A 78 3.65 6.67 -44.47
CA LYS A 78 2.50 5.75 -44.51
C LYS A 78 2.88 4.27 -44.42
N ASP A 79 4.10 3.95 -44.86
CA ASP A 79 4.71 2.61 -44.88
C ASP A 79 5.56 2.33 -43.62
N GLY A 80 5.60 3.27 -42.66
CA GLY A 80 6.40 3.15 -41.43
C GLY A 80 7.88 3.53 -41.61
N LYS A 81 8.31 3.92 -42.82
CA LYS A 81 9.71 4.32 -43.05
C LYS A 81 10.01 5.65 -42.35
N VAL A 82 11.10 5.70 -41.60
CA VAL A 82 11.59 6.94 -40.96
C VAL A 82 12.06 7.92 -42.01
N LEU A 83 11.44 9.10 -42.07
CA LEU A 83 11.81 10.21 -42.97
C LEU A 83 12.87 11.10 -42.34
N THR A 84 12.70 11.44 -41.05
CA THR A 84 13.61 12.25 -40.25
C THR A 84 13.39 11.94 -38.77
N ALA A 85 14.43 12.10 -37.96
CA ALA A 85 14.41 11.91 -36.51
C ALA A 85 15.35 12.94 -35.86
N SER A 86 15.08 13.29 -34.60
CA SER A 86 15.91 14.19 -33.79
C SER A 86 15.69 13.93 -32.30
N GLY A 87 16.79 13.90 -31.54
CA GLY A 87 16.77 13.61 -30.11
C GLY A 87 18.00 12.85 -29.62
N VAL A 88 17.86 12.22 -28.45
CA VAL A 88 18.95 11.47 -27.80
C VAL A 88 19.10 10.06 -28.37
N ALA A 89 18.02 9.49 -28.89
CA ALA A 89 17.96 8.08 -29.27
C ALA A 89 17.25 7.88 -30.61
N ASP A 90 17.69 8.61 -31.64
CA ASP A 90 17.08 8.61 -32.99
C ASP A 90 16.95 7.21 -33.60
N GLU A 91 17.90 6.32 -33.28
CA GLU A 91 17.90 4.92 -33.70
C GLU A 91 16.67 4.15 -33.20
N LEU A 92 16.08 4.54 -32.06
CA LEU A 92 14.90 3.87 -31.53
C LEU A 92 13.62 4.17 -32.31
N ILE A 93 13.61 5.21 -33.17
CA ILE A 93 12.46 5.51 -34.01
C ILE A 93 12.22 4.40 -35.04
N THR A 94 13.28 3.73 -35.51
CA THR A 94 13.11 2.56 -36.40
C THR A 94 12.47 1.39 -35.65
N ASP A 95 12.88 1.13 -34.41
CA ASP A 95 12.29 0.07 -33.59
C ASP A 95 10.82 0.36 -33.28
N VAL A 96 10.46 1.63 -33.06
CA VAL A 96 9.06 2.06 -32.86
C VAL A 96 8.23 1.84 -34.11
N ALA A 97 8.78 2.11 -35.29
CA ALA A 97 8.06 1.94 -36.55
C ALA A 97 7.60 0.49 -36.77
N ASP A 98 8.38 -0.48 -36.29
CA ASP A 98 8.08 -1.92 -36.40
C ASP A 98 7.10 -2.42 -35.33
N LEU A 99 6.73 -1.58 -34.35
CA LEU A 99 5.80 -2.01 -33.30
C LEU A 99 4.41 -2.28 -33.88
N PRO A 100 3.76 -3.41 -33.53
CA PRO A 100 2.42 -3.74 -34.01
C PRO A 100 1.37 -2.66 -33.71
N ALA A 101 1.54 -1.92 -32.62
CA ALA A 101 0.65 -0.81 -32.25
C ALA A 101 0.77 0.40 -33.19
N VAL A 102 1.94 0.60 -33.81
CA VAL A 102 2.17 1.68 -34.79
C VAL A 102 1.67 1.24 -36.16
N VAL A 103 2.03 0.02 -36.59
CA VAL A 103 1.68 -0.54 -37.89
C VAL A 103 0.18 -0.76 -38.05
N ASN A 104 -0.47 -1.36 -37.03
CA ASN A 104 -1.89 -1.72 -37.08
C ASN A 104 -2.79 -0.68 -36.39
N GLY A 105 -2.22 0.37 -35.80
CA GLY A 105 -2.97 1.42 -35.12
C GLY A 105 -3.85 2.22 -36.06
N ASP A 106 -4.95 2.75 -35.54
CA ASP A 106 -5.85 3.63 -36.30
C ASP A 106 -5.10 4.91 -36.73
N LYS A 107 -4.81 5.03 -38.03
CA LYS A 107 -4.08 6.17 -38.61
C LYS A 107 -4.80 7.50 -38.38
N ASN A 108 -6.10 7.50 -38.08
CA ASN A 108 -6.91 8.69 -37.85
C ASN A 108 -6.94 9.15 -36.39
N LYS A 109 -6.34 8.40 -35.47
CA LYS A 109 -6.32 8.74 -34.05
C LYS A 109 -4.90 8.92 -33.54
N GLU A 110 -4.76 9.80 -32.57
CA GLU A 110 -3.57 9.82 -31.75
C GLU A 110 -3.62 8.67 -30.76
N ASP A 111 -2.46 8.05 -30.52
CA ASP A 111 -2.33 6.99 -29.53
C ASP A 111 -1.11 7.21 -28.65
N GLN A 112 -1.20 6.80 -27.39
CA GLN A 112 -0.13 6.94 -26.40
C GLN A 112 -0.06 5.69 -25.56
N PHE A 113 1.10 5.05 -25.56
CA PHE A 113 1.28 3.75 -24.93
C PHE A 113 2.71 3.52 -24.46
N ALA A 114 2.93 2.53 -23.61
CA ALA A 114 4.27 2.10 -23.23
C ALA A 114 4.79 0.99 -24.16
N ALA A 115 6.07 1.07 -24.50
CA ALA A 115 6.82 0.06 -25.24
C ALA A 115 8.17 -0.15 -24.58
N THR A 116 8.62 -1.40 -24.51
CA THR A 116 9.97 -1.71 -24.04
C THR A 116 10.90 -1.75 -25.24
N LEU A 117 11.78 -0.75 -25.35
CA LEU A 117 12.69 -0.52 -26.46
C LEU A 117 14.12 -0.58 -25.93
N GLY A 118 14.92 -1.49 -26.49
CA GLY A 118 16.22 -1.86 -25.90
C GLY A 118 16.05 -2.37 -24.46
N SER A 119 16.83 -1.81 -23.53
CA SER A 119 16.84 -2.17 -22.10
C SER A 119 15.98 -1.25 -21.23
N LYS A 120 15.13 -0.41 -21.84
CA LYS A 120 14.39 0.65 -21.14
C LYS A 120 12.91 0.60 -21.47
N LEU A 121 12.08 1.00 -20.51
CA LEU A 121 10.66 1.22 -20.74
C LEU A 121 10.45 2.65 -21.23
N GLN A 122 9.82 2.80 -22.39
CA GLN A 122 9.58 4.10 -23.03
C GLN A 122 8.10 4.35 -23.20
N VAL A 123 7.73 5.63 -23.13
CA VAL A 123 6.40 6.10 -23.51
C VAL A 123 6.47 6.58 -24.96
N VAL A 124 5.62 5.99 -25.79
CA VAL A 124 5.48 6.32 -27.21
C VAL A 124 4.19 7.11 -27.39
N LYS A 125 4.26 8.25 -28.06
CA LYS A 125 3.11 8.99 -28.60
C LYS A 125 3.18 8.94 -30.12
N VAL A 126 2.07 8.57 -30.74
CA VAL A 126 1.92 8.60 -32.20
C VAL A 126 0.80 9.56 -32.56
N SER A 127 1.09 10.50 -33.46
CA SER A 127 0.08 11.44 -33.97
C SER A 127 -0.89 10.78 -34.93
N ARG A 128 -1.98 11.50 -35.21
CA ARG A 128 -2.79 11.28 -36.39
C ARG A 128 -1.93 11.45 -37.66
N ALA A 129 -2.22 10.65 -38.69
CA ALA A 129 -1.59 10.79 -39.99
C ALA A 129 -2.02 12.09 -40.69
N ASP A 130 -1.09 12.75 -41.37
CA ASP A 130 -1.37 13.89 -42.23
C ASP A 130 -2.02 13.46 -43.57
N GLU A 131 -2.23 14.42 -44.48
CA GLU A 131 -2.83 14.15 -45.80
C GLU A 131 -1.97 13.23 -46.68
N ALA A 132 -0.65 13.23 -46.49
CA ALA A 132 0.28 12.34 -47.18
C ALA A 132 0.40 10.96 -46.51
N GLY A 133 -0.18 10.80 -45.32
CA GLY A 133 -0.12 9.58 -44.52
C GLY A 133 1.06 9.53 -43.54
N ASN A 134 1.82 10.62 -43.40
CA ASN A 134 2.94 10.70 -42.47
C ASN A 134 2.45 10.85 -41.03
N ARG A 135 3.17 10.26 -40.07
CA ARG A 135 2.86 10.31 -38.64
C ARG A 135 4.06 10.81 -37.87
N LEU A 136 3.83 11.72 -36.94
CA LEU A 136 4.82 12.10 -35.94
C LEU A 136 4.82 11.04 -34.84
N VAL A 137 6.01 10.59 -34.47
CA VAL A 137 6.26 9.72 -33.34
C VAL A 137 7.14 10.46 -32.34
N ALA A 138 6.81 10.36 -31.07
CA ALA A 138 7.65 10.81 -29.98
C ALA A 138 7.85 9.71 -28.96
N ILE A 139 9.08 9.61 -28.47
CA ILE A 139 9.51 8.63 -27.47
C ILE A 139 10.24 9.34 -26.35
N GLN A 140 9.98 8.87 -25.13
CA GLN A 140 10.71 9.31 -23.94
C GLN A 140 10.81 8.16 -22.96
N GLU A 141 11.98 8.01 -22.32
CA GLU A 141 12.18 7.05 -21.25
C GLU A 141 11.23 7.34 -20.07
N LEU A 142 10.58 6.29 -19.56
CA LEU A 142 9.74 6.42 -18.38
C LEU A 142 10.62 6.61 -17.15
N ASN A 143 10.43 7.72 -16.43
CA ASN A 143 11.21 8.00 -15.23
C ASN A 143 10.81 7.02 -14.11
N MET A 144 11.73 6.15 -13.70
CA MET A 144 11.56 5.24 -12.55
C MET A 144 12.38 5.67 -11.33
N GLY A 145 12.99 6.85 -11.37
CA GLY A 145 13.90 7.35 -10.35
C GLY A 145 13.21 7.76 -9.03
N ALA A 146 14.00 8.39 -8.15
CA ALA A 146 13.58 8.83 -6.82
C ALA A 146 12.33 9.74 -6.83
N GLY A 147 12.13 10.54 -7.89
CA GLY A 147 10.99 11.44 -8.03
C GLY A 147 9.82 10.89 -8.86
N SER A 148 9.85 9.62 -9.26
CA SER A 148 8.78 9.04 -10.08
C SER A 148 7.46 8.93 -9.30
N PHE A 149 6.36 9.07 -10.01
CA PHE A 149 5.03 8.86 -9.40
C PHE A 149 4.87 7.41 -8.97
N LEU A 150 5.41 6.47 -9.77
CA LEU A 150 5.46 5.06 -9.42
C LEU A 150 6.11 4.81 -8.05
N ARG A 151 7.30 5.37 -7.80
CA ARG A 151 8.00 5.21 -6.51
C ARG A 151 7.24 5.88 -5.36
N THR A 152 6.58 7.01 -5.62
CA THR A 152 5.72 7.67 -4.63
C THR A 152 4.54 6.77 -4.22
N VAL A 153 3.94 6.04 -5.16
CA VAL A 153 2.80 5.15 -4.89
C VAL A 153 3.23 3.82 -4.27
N LEU A 154 4.34 3.24 -4.70
CA LEU A 154 4.85 1.97 -4.17
C LEU A 154 5.56 2.13 -2.82
N GLY A 155 6.05 3.33 -2.53
CA GLY A 155 6.96 3.60 -1.43
C GLY A 155 8.40 3.16 -1.75
N THR A 156 9.31 3.48 -0.84
CA THR A 156 10.73 3.05 -0.90
C THR A 156 10.96 1.70 -0.23
N ASP A 157 10.05 1.29 0.65
CA ASP A 157 10.27 0.14 1.53
C ASP A 157 10.01 -1.19 0.82
N ASN A 158 9.10 -1.19 -0.16
CA ASN A 158 8.76 -2.37 -0.94
C ASN A 158 9.64 -2.42 -2.19
N PRO A 159 10.56 -3.40 -2.30
CA PRO A 159 11.37 -3.49 -3.49
C PRO A 159 10.50 -3.85 -4.70
N ALA A 160 10.70 -3.16 -5.80
CA ALA A 160 9.96 -3.37 -7.03
C ALA A 160 10.88 -3.23 -8.25
N GLY A 161 10.42 -3.71 -9.40
CA GLY A 161 11.18 -3.58 -10.64
C GLY A 161 10.35 -3.93 -11.85
N ILE A 162 10.81 -3.50 -13.02
CA ILE A 162 10.20 -3.85 -14.29
C ILE A 162 11.04 -4.97 -14.90
N VAL A 163 10.41 -6.08 -15.26
CA VAL A 163 11.08 -7.27 -15.79
C VAL A 163 10.48 -7.64 -17.13
N ARG A 164 11.34 -7.91 -18.12
CA ARG A 164 10.95 -8.45 -19.42
C ARG A 164 11.85 -9.62 -19.76
N ASP A 165 11.25 -10.73 -20.19
CA ASP A 165 11.98 -11.96 -20.54
C ASP A 165 12.94 -12.43 -19.43
N GLY A 166 12.57 -12.16 -18.18
CA GLY A 166 13.37 -12.51 -17.02
C GLY A 166 14.64 -11.67 -16.81
N VAL A 167 14.76 -10.54 -17.50
CA VAL A 167 15.82 -9.53 -17.33
C VAL A 167 15.20 -8.25 -16.78
N LEU A 168 15.88 -7.61 -15.84
CA LEU A 168 15.45 -6.32 -15.29
C LEU A 168 15.59 -5.22 -16.34
N VAL A 169 14.53 -4.44 -16.53
CA VAL A 169 14.46 -3.28 -17.43
C VAL A 169 14.63 -2.04 -16.56
N GLY A 170 15.76 -1.35 -16.72
CA GLY A 170 16.15 -0.24 -15.84
C GLY A 170 16.65 -0.69 -14.47
N SER A 171 16.51 0.19 -13.47
CA SER A 171 16.96 -0.07 -12.10
C SER A 171 15.82 -0.58 -11.22
N ALA A 172 16.17 -1.39 -10.22
CA ALA A 172 15.22 -1.76 -9.17
C ALA A 172 14.82 -0.52 -8.35
N ILE A 173 13.58 -0.51 -7.89
CA ILE A 173 13.02 0.46 -6.98
C ILE A 173 13.22 -0.08 -5.56
N GLY A 174 13.77 0.74 -4.68
CA GLY A 174 14.12 0.38 -3.30
C GLY A 174 15.60 0.05 -3.15
N ASP A 175 16.08 0.05 -1.90
CA ASP A 175 17.52 -0.04 -1.60
C ASP A 175 17.97 -1.49 -1.31
N GLN A 176 17.09 -2.47 -1.51
CA GLN A 176 17.35 -3.87 -1.19
C GLN A 176 17.86 -4.63 -2.42
N PRO A 177 18.92 -5.47 -2.30
CA PRO A 177 19.49 -6.22 -3.41
C PRO A 177 18.63 -7.44 -3.75
N VAL A 178 17.50 -7.24 -4.44
CA VAL A 178 16.50 -8.28 -4.73
C VAL A 178 16.29 -8.56 -6.22
N GLU A 179 17.21 -8.15 -7.08
CA GLU A 179 17.07 -8.25 -8.55
C GLU A 179 16.84 -9.70 -9.02
N GLU A 180 17.53 -10.66 -8.42
CA GLU A 180 17.35 -12.09 -8.71
C GLU A 180 15.95 -12.58 -8.31
N LEU A 181 15.42 -12.12 -7.18
CA LEU A 181 14.06 -12.48 -6.74
C LEU A 181 13.00 -11.86 -7.65
N LEU A 182 13.18 -10.61 -8.08
CA LEU A 182 12.27 -9.94 -9.01
C LEU A 182 12.19 -10.70 -10.34
N THR A 183 13.35 -11.05 -10.90
CA THR A 183 13.43 -11.78 -12.17
C THR A 183 12.93 -13.22 -12.06
N THR A 184 13.21 -13.90 -10.95
CA THR A 184 12.70 -15.25 -10.68
C THR A 184 11.17 -15.25 -10.59
N LEU A 185 10.59 -14.33 -9.82
CA LEU A 185 9.14 -14.24 -9.66
C LEU A 185 8.45 -13.95 -11.00
N ALA A 186 9.00 -13.07 -11.83
CA ALA A 186 8.48 -12.81 -13.16
C ALA A 186 8.50 -14.07 -14.04
N LYS A 187 9.60 -14.85 -14.03
CA LYS A 187 9.71 -16.08 -14.83
C LYS A 187 8.73 -17.15 -14.38
N THR A 188 8.58 -17.37 -13.07
CA THR A 188 7.74 -18.45 -12.53
C THR A 188 6.25 -18.15 -12.62
N SER A 189 5.86 -16.87 -12.48
CA SER A 189 4.46 -16.49 -12.33
C SER A 189 3.88 -15.76 -13.55
N ALA A 190 4.66 -15.53 -14.61
CA ALA A 190 4.19 -14.84 -15.83
C ALA A 190 2.86 -15.41 -16.39
N GLY A 191 2.67 -16.73 -16.34
CA GLY A 191 1.45 -17.39 -16.82
C GLY A 191 0.19 -17.05 -16.00
N ASP A 192 0.35 -16.73 -14.72
CA ASP A 192 -0.76 -16.46 -13.79
C ASP A 192 -1.18 -14.97 -13.77
N THR A 193 -0.49 -14.11 -14.52
CA THR A 193 -0.81 -12.68 -14.54
C THR A 193 -2.08 -12.37 -15.35
N PRO A 194 -3.08 -11.72 -14.75
CA PRO A 194 -4.22 -11.24 -15.51
C PRO A 194 -3.78 -10.14 -16.50
N ARG A 195 -4.55 -9.98 -17.58
CA ARG A 195 -4.32 -8.92 -18.58
C ARG A 195 -4.37 -7.52 -17.98
N THR A 196 -5.17 -7.34 -16.93
CA THR A 196 -5.36 -6.09 -16.22
C THR A 196 -5.29 -6.34 -14.72
N GLY A 197 -4.52 -5.51 -14.00
CA GLY A 197 -4.37 -5.62 -12.56
C GLY A 197 -3.09 -6.37 -12.15
N ALA A 198 -3.13 -6.96 -10.96
CA ALA A 198 -2.03 -7.75 -10.40
C ALA A 198 -2.48 -9.21 -10.25
N SER A 199 -1.50 -10.13 -10.28
CA SER A 199 -1.67 -11.54 -9.96
C SER A 199 -2.08 -11.74 -8.49
N GLU A 200 -2.36 -13.00 -8.15
CA GLU A 200 -2.33 -13.43 -6.75
C GLU A 200 -0.90 -13.29 -6.17
N VAL A 201 -0.81 -13.45 -4.85
CA VAL A 201 0.46 -13.34 -4.13
C VAL A 201 1.21 -14.66 -4.26
N HIS A 202 2.48 -14.60 -4.66
CA HIS A 202 3.37 -15.75 -4.76
C HIS A 202 4.54 -15.60 -3.79
N SER A 203 5.03 -16.72 -3.28
CA SER A 203 6.30 -16.77 -2.54
C SER A 203 7.45 -16.94 -3.53
N VAL A 204 8.53 -16.18 -3.35
CA VAL A 204 9.76 -16.27 -4.14
C VAL A 204 10.98 -16.33 -3.23
N GLY A 205 11.94 -17.18 -3.58
CA GLY A 205 13.12 -17.49 -2.77
C GLY A 205 12.87 -18.58 -1.74
N ASP A 206 13.94 -18.95 -1.02
CA ASP A 206 13.94 -20.10 -0.11
C ASP A 206 14.14 -19.69 1.37
N GLY A 207 13.56 -20.50 2.25
CA GLY A 207 13.75 -20.41 3.71
C GLY A 207 13.40 -19.04 4.30
N LEU A 208 14.27 -18.54 5.17
CA LEU A 208 14.09 -17.28 5.90
C LEU A 208 14.18 -16.03 5.00
N ASN A 209 14.76 -16.19 3.80
CA ASN A 209 14.91 -15.11 2.82
C ASN A 209 13.76 -15.07 1.81
N ALA A 210 12.84 -16.05 1.85
CA ALA A 210 11.67 -16.06 0.99
C ALA A 210 10.85 -14.79 1.20
N ARG A 211 10.33 -14.22 0.12
CA ARG A 211 9.47 -13.04 0.12
C ARG A 211 8.16 -13.38 -0.54
N ILE A 212 7.11 -12.69 -0.10
CA ILE A 212 5.86 -12.67 -0.86
C ILE A 212 5.89 -11.51 -1.84
N GLY A 213 5.34 -11.70 -3.03
CA GLY A 213 5.28 -10.69 -4.07
C GLY A 213 4.08 -10.89 -4.98
N ALA A 214 3.79 -9.86 -5.76
CA ALA A 214 2.77 -9.89 -6.80
C ALA A 214 3.32 -9.26 -8.07
N ILE A 215 2.77 -9.67 -9.21
CA ILE A 215 3.20 -9.21 -10.52
C ILE A 215 2.02 -8.68 -11.32
N GLY A 216 2.24 -7.63 -12.10
CA GLY A 216 1.21 -7.04 -12.95
C GLY A 216 1.79 -6.68 -14.31
N ARG A 217 1.01 -6.83 -15.37
CA ARG A 217 1.45 -6.45 -16.72
C ARG A 217 1.55 -4.93 -16.83
N VAL A 218 2.61 -4.44 -17.47
CA VAL A 218 2.73 -3.01 -17.80
C VAL A 218 1.60 -2.64 -18.77
N PRO A 219 0.90 -1.50 -18.58
CA PRO A 219 -0.18 -1.10 -19.47
C PRO A 219 0.30 -0.90 -20.92
N GLY A 220 -0.55 -1.28 -21.89
CA GLY A 220 -0.28 -1.11 -23.32
C GLY A 220 0.52 -2.25 -23.97
N PRO A 221 1.10 -2.02 -25.15
CA PRO A 221 1.83 -3.03 -25.92
C PRO A 221 3.02 -3.63 -25.17
N ALA A 222 3.68 -2.88 -24.28
CA ALA A 222 4.78 -3.39 -23.47
C ALA A 222 4.40 -4.62 -22.63
N GLY A 223 3.19 -4.69 -22.08
CA GLY A 223 2.71 -5.83 -21.28
C GLY A 223 1.88 -6.85 -22.06
N ALA A 224 1.75 -6.68 -23.39
CA ALA A 224 1.03 -7.60 -24.25
C ALA A 224 1.94 -8.70 -24.82
N GLY A 225 1.35 -9.83 -25.20
CA GLY A 225 2.04 -10.95 -25.84
C GLY A 225 2.76 -11.89 -24.88
N GLU A 226 3.57 -12.79 -25.46
CA GLU A 226 4.37 -13.80 -24.76
C GLU A 226 5.57 -13.16 -24.05
N ASN A 227 6.24 -12.20 -24.72
CA ASN A 227 7.39 -11.46 -24.20
C ASN A 227 6.96 -10.16 -23.48
N ALA A 228 5.92 -10.28 -22.66
CA ALA A 228 5.34 -9.15 -21.95
C ALA A 228 6.30 -8.62 -20.87
N THR A 229 6.18 -7.31 -20.64
CA THR A 229 6.87 -6.58 -19.58
C THR A 229 5.99 -6.56 -18.34
N TYR A 230 6.55 -6.93 -17.20
CA TYR A 230 5.88 -7.05 -15.92
C TYR A 230 6.43 -6.03 -14.92
N LEU A 231 5.55 -5.40 -14.15
CA LEU A 231 5.88 -4.75 -12.90
C LEU A 231 5.82 -5.81 -11.79
N VAL A 232 6.96 -6.05 -11.13
CA VAL A 232 7.09 -6.95 -10.00
C VAL A 232 7.22 -6.13 -8.73
N VAL A 233 6.44 -6.47 -7.70
CA VAL A 233 6.53 -5.84 -6.38
C VAL A 233 6.67 -6.92 -5.33
N LEU A 234 7.70 -6.80 -4.50
CA LEU A 234 7.96 -7.69 -3.37
C LEU A 234 7.60 -7.00 -2.06
N SER A 235 7.28 -7.80 -1.06
CA SER A 235 7.15 -7.35 0.33
C SER A 235 8.48 -6.79 0.84
N ALA A 236 8.39 -5.70 1.62
CA ALA A 236 9.52 -5.11 2.33
C ALA A 236 10.23 -6.13 3.24
N ASN A 237 9.43 -7.00 3.86
CA ASN A 237 9.84 -7.98 4.84
C ASN A 237 9.95 -9.39 4.23
N THR A 238 10.95 -10.16 4.64
CA THR A 238 11.02 -11.59 4.32
C THR A 238 10.07 -12.38 5.21
N ALA A 239 9.81 -13.65 4.85
CA ALA A 239 9.03 -14.59 5.65
C ALA A 239 9.57 -14.73 7.09
N ALA A 240 10.86 -14.47 7.32
CA ALA A 240 11.49 -14.47 8.63
C ALA A 240 11.19 -13.23 9.49
N ALA A 241 10.68 -12.13 8.94
CA ALA A 241 10.49 -10.90 9.70
C ALA A 241 9.45 -11.02 10.84
N GLY A 242 8.56 -12.03 10.78
CA GLY A 242 7.65 -12.37 11.89
C GLY A 242 8.17 -13.47 12.82
N GLN A 243 9.27 -14.13 12.45
CA GLN A 243 9.93 -15.20 13.20
C GLN A 243 11.40 -14.83 13.41
N THR A 244 11.67 -13.67 14.00
CA THR A 244 12.93 -13.53 14.73
C THR A 244 12.88 -14.54 15.86
N ASP A 245 13.54 -15.67 15.66
CA ASP A 245 13.77 -16.67 16.70
C ASP A 245 14.17 -15.93 17.99
N LEU A 246 13.53 -16.28 19.11
CA LEU A 246 13.75 -15.61 20.39
C LEU A 246 15.25 -15.59 20.71
N ALA A 247 15.99 -16.61 20.28
CA ALA A 247 17.45 -16.69 20.40
C ALA A 247 18.17 -15.60 19.58
N THR A 248 17.74 -15.33 18.35
CA THR A 248 18.32 -14.29 17.48
C THR A 248 17.96 -12.89 17.95
N ALA A 249 16.73 -12.69 18.42
CA ALA A 249 16.31 -11.43 19.04
C ALA A 249 17.09 -11.17 20.34
N LEU A 250 17.29 -12.19 21.19
CA LEU A 250 18.15 -12.08 22.38
C LEU A 250 19.61 -11.85 22.01
N GLY A 251 20.12 -12.50 20.96
CA GLY A 251 21.48 -12.32 20.46
C GLY A 251 21.73 -10.88 20.00
N ALA A 252 20.84 -10.35 19.15
CA ALA A 252 20.89 -8.96 18.72
C ALA A 252 20.74 -7.97 19.90
N ALA A 253 19.89 -8.27 20.88
CA ALA A 253 19.76 -7.45 22.09
C ALA A 253 21.01 -7.50 22.98
N LYS A 254 21.71 -8.65 23.01
CA LYS A 254 22.99 -8.82 23.70
C LYS A 254 24.10 -8.02 23.01
N ASP A 255 24.20 -8.13 21.70
CA ASP A 255 25.25 -7.48 20.91
C ASP A 255 25.08 -5.96 20.88
N ASN A 256 23.84 -5.46 20.97
CA ASN A 256 23.54 -4.03 21.08
C ASN A 256 23.69 -3.47 22.51
N GLY A 257 24.22 -4.23 23.47
CA GLY A 257 24.37 -3.80 24.87
C GLY A 257 23.05 -3.52 25.59
N MET A 258 21.91 -3.93 25.01
CA MET A 258 20.58 -3.68 25.57
C MET A 258 20.34 -4.50 26.83
N LEU A 259 21.05 -5.63 26.98
CA LEU A 259 21.01 -6.47 28.19
C LEU A 259 21.67 -5.81 29.41
N ASP A 260 22.60 -4.88 29.22
CA ASP A 260 23.30 -4.20 30.32
C ASP A 260 22.43 -3.12 30.97
N ASN A 261 21.49 -2.54 30.21
CA ASN A 261 20.50 -1.57 30.71
C ASN A 261 19.22 -2.22 31.23
N LEU A 262 19.11 -3.56 31.15
CA LEU A 262 17.94 -4.26 31.65
C LEU A 262 17.97 -4.28 33.17
N ASN A 263 16.90 -3.79 33.80
CA ASN A 263 16.74 -3.85 35.26
C ASN A 263 16.47 -5.30 35.69
N TRP A 264 17.54 -6.09 35.77
CA TRP A 264 17.53 -7.51 36.17
C TRP A 264 16.67 -7.80 37.41
N PRO A 265 16.71 -6.99 38.49
CA PRO A 265 15.79 -7.14 39.62
C PRO A 265 14.31 -7.16 39.24
N LEU A 266 13.89 -6.30 38.31
CA LEU A 266 12.49 -6.22 37.87
C LEU A 266 12.09 -7.45 37.04
N LEU A 267 13.01 -7.94 36.20
CA LEU A 267 12.76 -9.12 35.37
C LEU A 267 12.71 -10.40 36.22
N PHE A 268 13.62 -10.56 37.18
CA PHE A 268 13.54 -11.64 38.17
C PHE A 268 12.30 -11.52 39.07
N GLY A 269 11.90 -10.30 39.44
CA GLY A 269 10.67 -10.05 40.18
C GLY A 269 9.43 -10.51 39.40
N LEU A 270 9.33 -10.14 38.12
CA LEU A 270 8.24 -10.56 37.25
C LEU A 270 8.21 -12.08 37.04
N LEU A 271 9.38 -12.71 36.85
CA LEU A 271 9.50 -14.16 36.74
C LEU A 271 9.10 -14.87 38.05
N ALA A 272 9.48 -14.34 39.21
CA ALA A 272 9.11 -14.90 40.50
C ALA A 272 7.60 -14.79 40.75
N VAL A 273 6.97 -13.67 40.35
CA VAL A 273 5.52 -13.49 40.44
C VAL A 273 4.79 -14.44 39.49
N SER A 274 5.27 -14.63 38.26
CA SER A 274 4.64 -15.55 37.31
C SER A 274 4.76 -17.01 37.76
N LEU A 275 5.92 -17.43 38.27
CA LEU A 275 6.10 -18.74 38.92
C LEU A 275 5.20 -18.89 40.14
N GLY A 276 5.15 -17.86 41.00
CA GLY A 276 4.28 -17.84 42.17
C GLY A 276 2.80 -18.04 41.79
N LEU A 277 2.32 -17.30 40.78
CA LEU A 277 0.96 -17.45 40.26
C LEU A 277 0.72 -18.82 39.62
N ALA A 278 1.69 -19.35 38.87
CA ALA A 278 1.59 -20.66 38.24
C ALA A 278 1.44 -21.80 39.27
N PHE A 279 2.06 -21.69 40.44
CA PHE A 279 1.88 -22.65 41.54
C PHE A 279 0.66 -22.36 42.41
N TYR A 280 0.30 -21.08 42.58
CA TYR A 280 -0.76 -20.67 43.49
C TYR A 280 -2.16 -20.83 42.90
N LEU A 281 -2.35 -20.53 41.62
CA LEU A 281 -3.67 -20.62 40.95
C LEU A 281 -4.25 -22.05 40.97
N PRO A 282 -3.48 -23.12 40.64
CA PRO A 282 -3.99 -24.49 40.76
C PRO A 282 -4.42 -24.85 42.19
N PHE A 283 -3.76 -24.28 43.20
CA PHE A 283 -4.09 -24.54 44.60
C PHE A 283 -5.44 -23.91 45.00
N LEU A 284 -5.71 -22.69 44.53
CA LEU A 284 -6.99 -22.01 44.77
C LEU A 284 -8.14 -22.61 43.97
N GLU A 285 -7.91 -22.95 42.70
CA GLU A 285 -8.98 -23.40 41.80
C GLU A 285 -9.35 -24.87 42.02
N ALA A 286 -8.37 -25.76 42.23
CA ALA A 286 -8.63 -27.20 42.32
C ALA A 286 -8.58 -27.72 43.76
N ILE A 287 -7.51 -27.45 44.49
CA ILE A 287 -7.23 -28.13 45.77
C ILE A 287 -8.14 -27.62 46.90
N GLY A 288 -8.38 -26.31 46.96
CA GLY A 288 -9.23 -25.69 47.98
C GLY A 288 -10.67 -26.23 47.97
N PRO A 289 -11.39 -26.16 46.84
CA PRO A 289 -12.75 -26.68 46.73
C PRO A 289 -12.82 -28.19 46.97
N LEU A 290 -11.85 -28.97 46.46
CA LEU A 290 -11.82 -30.42 46.66
C LEU A 290 -11.68 -30.82 48.14
N LYS A 291 -10.87 -30.08 48.91
CA LYS A 291 -10.76 -30.29 50.37
C LYS A 291 -12.07 -29.97 51.11
N ARG A 292 -12.79 -28.92 50.70
CA ARG A 292 -14.10 -28.57 51.29
C ARG A 292 -15.15 -29.63 50.98
N LEU A 293 -15.22 -30.05 49.72
CA LEU A 293 -16.11 -31.11 49.27
C LEU A 293 -15.84 -32.42 50.03
N THR A 294 -14.56 -32.78 50.21
CA THR A 294 -14.16 -33.95 51.02
C THR A 294 -14.60 -33.83 52.49
N ALA A 295 -14.55 -32.63 53.06
CA ALA A 295 -14.99 -32.38 54.44
C ALA A 295 -16.51 -32.51 54.57
N GLU A 296 -17.30 -31.99 53.61
CA GLU A 296 -18.76 -32.15 53.59
C GLU A 296 -19.17 -33.63 53.46
N PHE A 297 -18.48 -34.42 52.61
CA PHE A 297 -18.72 -35.86 52.55
C PHE A 297 -18.45 -36.57 53.88
N ARG A 298 -17.39 -36.20 54.60
CA ARG A 298 -17.11 -36.74 55.94
C ARG A 298 -18.18 -36.33 56.95
N ALA A 299 -18.70 -35.09 56.86
CA ALA A 299 -19.78 -34.62 57.71
C ALA A 299 -21.09 -35.39 57.47
N MET A 300 -21.40 -35.70 56.21
CA MET A 300 -22.53 -36.56 55.85
C MET A 300 -22.38 -37.98 56.40
N LEU A 301 -21.18 -38.58 56.32
CA LEU A 301 -20.91 -39.88 56.92
C LEU A 301 -21.07 -39.90 58.45
N GLN A 302 -20.80 -38.77 59.11
CA GLN A 302 -20.98 -38.60 60.56
C GLN A 302 -22.43 -38.25 60.95
N GLY A 303 -23.33 -38.03 59.98
CA GLY A 303 -24.71 -37.61 60.21
C GLY A 303 -24.84 -36.17 60.71
N THR A 304 -23.76 -35.37 60.69
CA THR A 304 -23.80 -33.96 61.13
C THR A 304 -24.36 -33.04 60.04
N GLN A 305 -24.30 -33.46 58.77
CA GLN A 305 -24.81 -32.73 57.63
C GLN A 305 -25.70 -33.66 56.78
N GLN A 306 -26.87 -33.18 56.35
CA GLN A 306 -27.82 -34.01 55.59
C GLN A 306 -27.81 -33.77 54.08
N GLN A 307 -27.18 -32.68 53.62
CA GLN A 307 -27.15 -32.27 52.21
C GLN A 307 -25.81 -31.63 51.85
N LEU A 308 -25.31 -31.93 50.65
CA LEU A 308 -24.12 -31.32 50.06
C LEU A 308 -24.53 -30.02 49.35
N PHE A 309 -23.81 -28.92 49.57
CA PHE A 309 -24.13 -27.64 48.94
C PHE A 309 -23.43 -27.53 47.58
N TYR A 310 -24.03 -28.11 46.53
CA TYR A 310 -23.42 -28.15 45.19
C TYR A 310 -23.29 -26.76 44.54
N ASP A 311 -24.17 -25.80 44.87
CA ASP A 311 -24.12 -24.43 44.34
C ASP A 311 -22.85 -23.64 44.74
N THR A 312 -22.15 -24.09 45.79
CA THR A 312 -20.92 -23.45 46.27
C THR A 312 -19.67 -23.80 45.44
N TYR A 313 -19.79 -24.77 44.54
CA TYR A 313 -18.69 -25.29 43.73
C TYR A 313 -18.91 -24.94 42.25
N SER A 314 -17.90 -24.38 41.59
CA SER A 314 -17.94 -24.09 40.15
C SER A 314 -17.03 -25.02 39.33
N GLY A 315 -17.27 -25.09 38.02
CA GLY A 315 -16.44 -25.86 37.09
C GLY A 315 -16.54 -27.38 37.31
N PRO A 316 -15.47 -28.13 36.99
CA PRO A 316 -15.48 -29.60 37.06
C PRO A 316 -15.80 -30.16 38.46
N ILE A 317 -15.42 -29.43 39.52
CA ILE A 317 -15.72 -29.84 40.90
C ILE A 317 -17.20 -29.65 41.22
N GLY A 318 -17.86 -28.62 40.67
CA GLY A 318 -19.30 -28.42 40.79
C GLY A 318 -20.11 -29.51 40.10
N GLU A 319 -19.69 -29.94 38.91
CA GLU A 319 -20.30 -31.08 38.21
C GLU A 319 -20.20 -32.37 39.02
N LEU A 320 -19.06 -32.61 39.67
CA LEU A 320 -18.85 -33.76 40.56
C LEU A 320 -19.74 -33.68 41.81
N ALA A 321 -19.88 -32.49 42.41
CA ALA A 321 -20.77 -32.26 43.55
C ALA A 321 -22.23 -32.55 43.19
N GLN A 322 -22.69 -32.05 42.03
CA GLN A 322 -24.05 -32.26 41.54
C GLN A 322 -24.33 -33.73 41.22
N ALA A 323 -23.38 -34.42 40.58
CA ALA A 323 -23.48 -35.86 40.30
C ALA A 323 -23.58 -36.68 41.59
N ALA A 324 -22.83 -36.32 42.62
CA ALA A 324 -22.88 -37.00 43.91
C ALA A 324 -24.21 -36.79 44.65
N VAL A 325 -24.80 -35.58 44.58
CA VAL A 325 -26.13 -35.31 45.14
C VAL A 325 -27.20 -36.13 44.43
N ALA A 326 -27.20 -36.14 43.09
CA ALA A 326 -28.13 -36.93 42.31
C ALA A 326 -28.02 -38.43 42.66
N TYR A 327 -26.80 -38.95 42.81
CA TYR A 327 -26.57 -40.33 43.25
C TYR A 327 -27.18 -40.59 44.64
N HIS A 328 -26.95 -39.70 45.61
CA HIS A 328 -27.49 -39.85 46.96
C HIS A 328 -29.03 -39.80 46.99
N GLU A 329 -29.65 -38.94 46.19
CA GLU A 329 -31.11 -38.86 46.04
C GLU A 329 -31.68 -40.15 45.44
N THR A 330 -31.04 -40.71 44.40
CA THR A 330 -31.48 -41.99 43.82
C THR A 330 -31.36 -43.15 44.83
N LEU A 331 -30.30 -43.16 45.62
CA LEU A 331 -30.10 -44.19 46.65
C LEU A 331 -31.15 -44.07 47.76
N ARG A 332 -31.49 -42.85 48.18
CA ARG A 332 -32.57 -42.60 49.15
C ARG A 332 -33.93 -43.00 48.62
N ALA A 333 -34.24 -42.64 47.37
CA ALA A 333 -35.49 -43.03 46.71
C ALA A 333 -35.62 -44.55 46.59
N ASN A 334 -34.54 -45.24 46.23
CA ASN A 334 -34.50 -46.70 46.13
C ASN A 334 -34.69 -47.39 47.50
N LEU A 335 -34.07 -46.87 48.56
CA LEU A 335 -34.28 -47.39 49.92
C LEU A 335 -35.73 -47.17 50.39
N GLN A 336 -36.30 -46.00 50.13
CA GLN A 336 -37.68 -45.69 50.49
C GLN A 336 -38.70 -46.54 49.72
N SER A 337 -38.44 -46.84 48.44
CA SER A 337 -39.28 -47.78 47.68
C SER A 337 -39.16 -49.21 48.18
N ALA A 338 -37.96 -49.65 48.56
CA ALA A 338 -37.74 -50.99 49.10
C ALA A 338 -38.41 -51.19 50.47
N GLU A 339 -38.49 -50.14 51.29
CA GLU A 339 -39.19 -50.17 52.58
C GLU A 339 -40.72 -50.27 52.40
N LEU A 340 -41.29 -49.52 51.44
CA LEU A 340 -42.72 -49.57 51.13
C LEU A 340 -43.18 -50.91 50.53
N ASP A 341 -42.34 -51.55 49.71
CA ASP A 341 -42.63 -52.88 49.16
C ASP A 341 -42.56 -54.00 50.23
N GLY A 342 -41.87 -53.74 51.35
CA GLY A 342 -41.71 -54.69 52.46
C GLY A 342 -42.93 -54.83 53.38
N GLU A 343 -43.83 -53.84 53.43
CA GLU A 343 -44.98 -53.85 54.36
C GLU A 343 -46.31 -54.35 53.75
N THR A 344 -46.42 -54.51 52.43
CA THR A 344 -47.61 -55.12 51.80
C THR A 344 -47.51 -56.64 51.64
N GLY A 345 -47.11 -57.31 52.71
CA GLY A 345 -47.21 -58.77 52.86
C GLY A 345 -48.59 -59.19 53.35
N GLY A 346 -49.64 -59.06 52.53
CA GLY A 346 -50.90 -59.74 52.82
C GLY A 346 -52.15 -59.16 52.16
N SER A 347 -52.43 -59.56 50.92
CA SER A 347 -53.72 -60.16 50.54
C SER A 347 -53.84 -60.26 49.02
N GLY A 348 -53.83 -61.50 48.53
CA GLY A 348 -54.90 -61.97 47.65
C GLY A 348 -55.05 -61.32 46.27
N THR A 349 -54.50 -62.04 45.29
CA THR A 349 -55.17 -62.41 44.04
C THR A 349 -55.47 -61.37 42.95
N ARG A 350 -55.06 -61.81 41.75
CA ARG A 350 -55.75 -61.73 40.45
C ARG A 350 -55.50 -60.51 39.56
N SER A 351 -54.96 -60.89 38.40
CA SER A 351 -55.54 -60.65 37.08
C SER A 351 -55.14 -59.36 36.36
N HIS A 352 -54.30 -59.57 35.35
CA HIS A 352 -54.39 -59.01 34.00
C HIS A 352 -55.27 -57.75 33.80
N ARG A 353 -54.63 -56.68 33.30
CA ARG A 353 -55.13 -56.03 32.08
C ARG A 353 -54.03 -55.29 31.34
N ARG A 354 -53.71 -55.83 30.16
CA ARG A 354 -53.28 -55.05 29.00
C ARG A 354 -54.37 -54.03 28.66
N LEU A 355 -53.98 -52.80 28.36
CA LEU A 355 -54.59 -51.77 27.51
C LEU A 355 -53.55 -50.63 27.54
N GLY A 356 -52.98 -50.10 26.45
CA GLY A 356 -53.55 -49.85 25.14
C GLY A 356 -53.93 -48.37 25.03
N GLY A 357 -53.07 -47.56 24.40
CA GLY A 357 -53.36 -46.17 23.98
C GLY A 357 -52.97 -45.10 25.02
N THR A 358 -52.30 -44.00 24.69
CA THR A 358 -52.20 -43.28 23.43
C THR A 358 -50.91 -42.46 23.33
N ARG A 359 -50.41 -42.34 22.11
CA ARG A 359 -49.46 -41.32 21.65
C ARG A 359 -49.90 -39.93 22.12
N SER A 360 -49.04 -39.22 22.84
CA SER A 360 -48.92 -37.77 22.67
C SER A 360 -47.44 -37.40 22.64
N HIS A 361 -46.97 -36.97 21.47
CA HIS A 361 -45.67 -36.34 21.31
C HIS A 361 -45.78 -34.92 21.86
N ARG A 362 -45.21 -34.66 23.05
CA ARG A 362 -44.84 -33.31 23.44
C ARG A 362 -43.35 -33.11 23.18
N ARG A 363 -43.07 -32.52 22.01
CA ARG A 363 -41.76 -31.99 21.62
C ARG A 363 -41.48 -30.75 22.49
N VAL A 364 -40.48 -30.82 23.35
CA VAL A 364 -39.67 -29.70 23.84
C VAL A 364 -38.24 -30.26 23.82
N GLY A 365 -37.44 -29.98 22.79
CA GLY A 365 -36.68 -28.75 22.70
C GLY A 365 -35.30 -28.98 23.28
N ARG A 366 -34.39 -29.63 22.53
CA ARG A 366 -32.96 -29.63 22.86
C ARG A 366 -32.14 -29.53 21.58
N THR A 367 -31.63 -28.33 21.38
CA THR A 367 -30.54 -27.94 20.49
C THR A 367 -29.30 -28.78 20.77
N GLY A 368 -28.84 -29.49 19.75
CA GLY A 368 -27.54 -30.14 19.70
C GLY A 368 -27.10 -30.17 18.24
N GLY A 369 -26.43 -29.10 17.81
CA GLY A 369 -25.85 -29.01 16.48
C GLY A 369 -24.67 -29.97 16.37
N GLN A 370 -24.82 -30.99 15.52
CA GLN A 370 -23.68 -31.68 14.95
C GLN A 370 -23.62 -31.36 13.45
N GLN A 371 -22.49 -30.76 13.13
CA GLN A 371 -21.91 -30.48 11.82
C GLN A 371 -22.01 -31.72 10.91
N ARG A 372 -22.63 -31.56 9.74
CA ARG A 372 -22.43 -32.45 8.60
C ARG A 372 -22.04 -31.65 7.36
N VAL A 373 -20.89 -32.04 6.84
CA VAL A 373 -20.31 -31.70 5.55
C VAL A 373 -21.27 -32.09 4.41
N PRO A 374 -21.46 -31.28 3.36
CA PRO A 374 -22.07 -31.75 2.13
C PRO A 374 -20.99 -32.19 1.12
N GLN A 375 -20.93 -33.49 0.87
CA GLN A 375 -20.44 -34.06 -0.39
C GLN A 375 -21.63 -34.13 -1.35
N GLN A 376 -21.52 -33.52 -2.53
CA GLN A 376 -22.48 -33.67 -3.61
C GLN A 376 -21.72 -33.94 -4.91
N GLU A 377 -21.73 -35.20 -5.34
CA GLU A 377 -21.41 -35.63 -6.69
C GLU A 377 -22.68 -36.25 -7.30
N GLY A 378 -22.94 -35.94 -8.57
CA GLY A 378 -24.04 -36.54 -9.34
C GLY A 378 -24.35 -35.76 -10.62
N PRO A 379 -24.04 -36.29 -11.81
CA PRO A 379 -24.01 -35.56 -13.08
C PRO A 379 -25.34 -35.59 -13.83
N MET A 380 -25.60 -34.58 -14.67
CA MET A 380 -26.54 -34.69 -15.79
C MET A 380 -25.94 -34.10 -17.06
N GLU A 381 -26.11 -34.87 -18.12
CA GLU A 381 -25.56 -34.76 -19.47
C GLU A 381 -26.66 -34.26 -20.44
N ALA A 382 -26.26 -33.33 -21.33
CA ALA A 382 -26.77 -32.94 -22.66
C ALA A 382 -28.30 -32.75 -22.91
N THR A 383 -28.79 -31.70 -23.57
CA THR A 383 -28.60 -31.38 -25.01
C THR A 383 -29.23 -29.99 -25.37
N PRO A 384 -29.09 -29.45 -26.61
CA PRO A 384 -28.95 -28.01 -26.89
C PRO A 384 -30.21 -27.36 -27.51
N GLY A 385 -30.28 -26.02 -27.45
CA GLY A 385 -31.32 -25.24 -28.12
C GLY A 385 -31.00 -23.75 -28.22
N ALA A 386 -30.71 -23.34 -29.47
CA ALA A 386 -30.89 -22.05 -30.14
C ALA A 386 -31.09 -20.73 -29.35
N ALA A 387 -30.32 -19.72 -29.77
CA ALA A 387 -30.47 -18.29 -29.49
C ALA A 387 -31.83 -17.71 -29.96
N PRO A 388 -32.24 -16.56 -29.39
CA PRO A 388 -32.15 -15.33 -30.19
C PRO A 388 -31.72 -14.05 -29.42
N ASP A 389 -31.40 -13.03 -30.21
CA ASP A 389 -31.01 -11.63 -29.95
C ASP A 389 -31.69 -10.88 -28.79
N PRO A 390 -31.03 -9.81 -28.31
CA PRO A 390 -31.73 -8.61 -27.84
C PRO A 390 -31.23 -7.33 -28.54
N GLU A 391 -32.02 -6.82 -29.49
CA GLU A 391 -32.07 -5.39 -29.82
C GLU A 391 -33.26 -4.73 -29.09
N ASP A 392 -33.09 -3.43 -28.81
CA ASP A 392 -34.08 -2.43 -28.40
C ASP A 392 -34.71 -2.51 -26.99
N MET A 393 -34.17 -1.69 -26.08
CA MET A 393 -35.00 -1.00 -25.09
C MET A 393 -34.64 0.50 -25.00
N PRO A 394 -35.63 1.40 -25.11
CA PRO A 394 -35.41 2.83 -25.02
C PRO A 394 -35.39 3.35 -23.58
N THR A 395 -34.59 4.39 -23.42
CA THR A 395 -34.45 5.29 -22.27
C THR A 395 -35.79 5.89 -21.83
N MET A 396 -36.15 5.69 -20.56
CA MET A 396 -37.15 6.53 -19.87
C MET A 396 -36.48 7.28 -18.71
N ALA A 397 -36.48 8.60 -18.87
CA ALA A 397 -36.14 9.57 -17.85
C ALA A 397 -37.29 9.69 -16.84
N HIS A 398 -36.97 9.57 -15.55
CA HIS A 398 -37.84 10.04 -14.47
C HIS A 398 -37.15 11.16 -13.70
N GLN A 399 -37.71 12.37 -13.85
CA GLN A 399 -37.57 13.48 -12.93
C GLN A 399 -38.17 13.10 -11.57
N ALA A 400 -37.43 13.36 -10.49
CA ALA A 400 -37.98 13.39 -9.14
C ALA A 400 -37.56 14.68 -8.44
N VAL A 401 -38.58 15.45 -8.07
CA VAL A 401 -38.55 16.71 -7.33
C VAL A 401 -38.75 16.42 -5.84
N GLY A 402 -37.95 17.03 -4.96
CA GLY A 402 -38.19 17.14 -3.51
C GLY A 402 -37.02 17.89 -2.83
N ARG A 403 -37.15 19.13 -2.34
CA ARG A 403 -37.81 19.60 -1.08
C ARG A 403 -37.20 18.91 0.15
N GLY A 404 -36.53 19.54 1.13
CA GLY A 404 -36.09 20.91 1.44
C GLY A 404 -35.08 20.84 2.63
N PRO A 405 -34.65 21.97 3.22
CA PRO A 405 -33.46 22.05 4.08
C PRO A 405 -33.79 21.86 5.57
N GLY A 406 -33.07 20.96 6.24
CA GLY A 406 -33.16 20.71 7.69
C GLY A 406 -31.87 21.10 8.40
N PHE A 407 -31.92 22.20 9.15
CA PHE A 407 -30.92 22.63 10.11
C PHE A 407 -30.83 21.64 11.29
N PHE A 408 -29.62 21.14 11.60
CA PHE A 408 -29.28 20.64 12.93
C PHE A 408 -27.92 21.20 13.34
N THR A 409 -27.94 22.18 14.23
CA THR A 409 -26.78 22.68 14.97
C THR A 409 -26.63 21.88 16.27
N MET A 410 -25.45 21.30 16.51
CA MET A 410 -25.05 20.77 17.82
C MET A 410 -23.80 21.52 18.33
N PRO A 411 -23.68 21.73 19.65
CA PRO A 411 -22.72 22.67 20.24
C PRO A 411 -21.32 22.07 20.41
N ALA A 412 -20.34 22.97 20.33
CA ALA A 412 -18.92 22.70 20.41
C ALA A 412 -18.44 22.31 21.82
N SER A 413 -17.77 21.16 21.93
CA SER A 413 -16.88 20.83 23.04
C SER A 413 -15.42 21.04 22.62
N LYS A 414 -14.72 21.92 23.35
CA LYS A 414 -13.31 22.29 23.15
C LYS A 414 -12.36 21.16 23.55
N PRO A 415 -11.30 20.86 22.78
CA PRO A 415 -10.08 20.29 23.32
C PRO A 415 -9.01 21.37 23.52
N LEU A 416 -8.33 21.28 24.66
CA LEU A 416 -7.18 22.10 25.06
C LEU A 416 -6.02 21.93 24.07
N ARG A 417 -5.56 23.03 23.48
CA ARG A 417 -4.34 23.11 22.65
C ARG A 417 -3.12 23.43 23.51
N SER A 418 -2.15 22.52 23.57
CA SER A 418 -0.74 22.88 23.72
C SER A 418 -0.28 23.55 22.43
N ARG A 419 0.22 24.80 22.52
CA ARG A 419 0.66 25.59 21.35
C ARG A 419 2.07 25.17 20.94
N GLU A 420 2.15 24.38 19.88
CA GLU A 420 3.36 24.10 19.11
C GLU A 420 3.46 25.15 17.97
N THR A 421 4.50 25.99 17.98
CA THR A 421 4.78 26.92 16.87
C THR A 421 5.62 26.21 15.83
N VAL A 422 4.96 25.65 14.82
CA VAL A 422 5.60 25.09 13.63
C VAL A 422 5.73 26.20 12.58
N ILE A 423 6.95 26.48 12.13
CA ILE A 423 7.26 27.50 11.12
C ILE A 423 6.99 26.88 9.75
N GLY A 424 5.89 27.28 9.10
CA GLY A 424 5.55 26.86 7.73
C GLY A 424 5.24 28.09 6.87
N ASN A 425 5.93 28.18 5.73
CA ASN A 425 5.78 29.15 4.64
C ASN A 425 5.74 30.64 5.02
N LEU A 426 6.89 31.31 4.94
CA LEU A 426 7.00 32.77 5.03
C LEU A 426 7.87 33.31 3.87
N MET A 427 7.21 33.63 2.76
CA MET A 427 7.66 34.64 1.80
C MET A 427 6.70 35.82 1.91
N THR A 428 7.22 37.04 1.80
CA THR A 428 6.62 38.35 2.11
C THR A 428 6.72 38.78 3.57
N MET A 429 7.71 39.62 3.89
CA MET A 429 7.54 40.85 4.70
C MET A 429 8.78 41.74 4.53
N ASP A 430 8.47 43.03 4.38
CA ASP A 430 9.36 44.13 4.03
C ASP A 430 10.41 44.45 5.09
N ASP A 431 11.49 44.99 4.57
CA ASP A 431 12.79 45.28 5.17
C ASP A 431 12.76 46.62 5.91
N GLN A 432 12.96 46.62 7.23
CA GLN A 432 13.31 47.82 7.99
C GLN A 432 14.53 47.50 8.86
N ASN A 433 15.66 48.04 8.40
CA ASN A 433 17.00 47.90 8.93
C ASN A 433 17.20 48.89 10.08
N ASP A 434 17.53 48.39 11.28
CA ASP A 434 17.96 49.20 12.42
C ASP A 434 19.25 48.56 12.96
N GLU A 435 20.39 49.22 12.71
CA GLU A 435 21.72 48.73 13.09
C GLU A 435 22.08 49.22 14.50
N THR A 436 22.29 48.29 15.44
CA THR A 436 22.92 48.55 16.75
C THR A 436 24.24 47.77 16.90
N PRO A 437 25.23 48.32 17.62
CA PRO A 437 26.61 47.80 17.63
C PRO A 437 26.74 46.48 18.39
N SER A 438 27.56 45.59 17.83
CA SER A 438 27.69 44.18 18.24
C SER A 438 28.39 44.00 19.60
N SER A 439 27.83 43.10 20.40
CA SER A 439 28.40 42.61 21.65
C SER A 439 29.15 41.29 21.40
N LYS A 440 30.00 40.87 22.35
CA LYS A 440 30.84 39.66 22.23
C LYS A 440 30.01 38.37 22.07
N ASP A 441 28.76 38.37 22.53
CA ASP A 441 27.80 37.26 22.43
C ASP A 441 27.27 37.09 20.99
N ASP A 442 27.33 38.13 20.15
CA ASP A 442 26.85 38.06 18.77
C ASP A 442 27.79 37.23 17.88
N ALA A 443 29.09 37.26 18.15
CA ALA A 443 30.08 36.49 17.39
C ALA A 443 29.92 34.97 17.62
N GLU A 444 29.65 34.56 18.87
CA GLU A 444 29.40 33.15 19.21
C GLU A 444 28.07 32.66 18.61
N ARG A 445 27.04 33.51 18.59
CA ARG A 445 25.76 33.22 17.93
C ARG A 445 25.91 33.10 16.41
N GLU A 446 26.73 33.93 15.80
CA GLU A 446 26.99 33.87 14.35
C GLU A 446 27.70 32.56 13.97
N ALA A 447 28.70 32.12 14.75
CA ALA A 447 29.34 30.82 14.56
C ALA A 447 28.35 29.66 14.73
N TYR A 448 27.42 29.75 15.68
CA TYR A 448 26.35 28.77 15.85
C TYR A 448 25.41 28.70 14.63
N TYR A 449 25.03 29.84 14.06
CA TYR A 449 24.18 29.88 12.87
C TYR A 449 24.85 29.28 11.63
N GLN A 450 26.17 29.42 11.48
CA GLN A 450 26.93 28.75 10.42
C GLN A 450 26.83 27.23 10.54
N ASN A 451 27.04 26.67 11.73
CA ASN A 451 26.94 25.22 11.95
C ASN A 451 25.54 24.68 11.62
N VAL A 452 24.47 25.38 12.03
CA VAL A 452 23.09 24.97 11.73
C VAL A 452 22.79 25.07 10.23
N PHE A 453 23.38 26.05 9.54
CA PHE A 453 23.23 26.20 8.09
C PHE A 453 23.90 25.06 7.32
N GLU A 454 25.10 24.65 7.72
CA GLU A 454 25.79 23.50 7.13
C GLU A 454 24.99 22.22 7.30
N GLU A 455 24.47 21.97 8.51
CA GLU A 455 23.60 20.82 8.78
C GLU A 455 22.32 20.86 7.91
N PHE A 456 21.72 22.04 7.76
CA PHE A 456 20.52 22.23 6.96
C PHE A 456 20.75 21.99 5.45
N ILE A 457 21.88 22.47 4.89
CA ILE A 457 22.25 22.19 3.49
C ILE A 457 22.50 20.70 3.31
N LYS A 458 23.25 20.07 4.23
CA LYS A 458 23.52 18.63 4.17
C LYS A 458 22.23 17.83 4.10
N PHE A 459 21.26 18.13 4.97
CA PHE A 459 19.95 17.50 4.95
C PHE A 459 19.17 17.79 3.65
N LYS A 460 19.24 19.00 3.10
CA LYS A 460 18.57 19.32 1.82
C LYS A 460 19.17 18.54 0.64
N VAL A 461 20.49 18.40 0.60
CA VAL A 461 21.18 17.61 -0.44
C VAL A 461 20.83 16.12 -0.31
N GLU A 462 20.85 15.57 0.90
CA GLU A 462 20.46 14.17 1.17
C GLU A 462 19.00 13.87 0.75
N ASN A 463 18.12 14.87 0.81
CA ASN A 463 16.71 14.74 0.42
C ASN A 463 16.40 15.26 -1.01
N ASN A 464 17.42 15.52 -1.84
CA ASN A 464 17.29 16.01 -3.22
C ASN A 464 16.46 17.31 -3.36
N GLU A 465 16.55 18.22 -2.39
CA GLU A 465 15.92 19.54 -2.49
C GLU A 465 16.86 20.55 -3.17
N PRO A 466 16.33 21.45 -4.03
CA PRO A 466 17.15 22.46 -4.70
C PRO A 466 17.73 23.47 -3.70
N ILE A 467 19.02 23.76 -3.85
CA ILE A 467 19.79 24.70 -3.02
C ILE A 467 20.07 26.05 -3.69
N ASP A 468 19.76 26.19 -4.99
CA ASP A 468 20.22 27.28 -5.87
C ASP A 468 19.84 28.72 -5.48
N ASN A 469 18.97 28.91 -4.47
CA ASN A 469 18.58 30.24 -3.98
C ASN A 469 18.74 30.40 -2.46
N PHE A 470 19.45 29.47 -1.81
CA PHE A 470 19.53 29.39 -0.35
C PHE A 470 20.90 29.85 0.15
N THR A 471 21.05 31.17 0.31
CA THR A 471 22.27 31.80 0.82
C THR A 471 22.28 31.88 2.35
N TYR A 472 23.47 31.80 2.97
CA TYR A 472 23.65 31.94 4.42
C TYR A 472 23.02 33.22 4.99
N GLU A 473 23.18 34.37 4.31
CA GLU A 473 22.70 35.66 4.81
C GLU A 473 21.18 35.67 5.06
N LYS A 474 20.39 35.20 4.09
CA LYS A 474 18.93 35.09 4.21
C LYS A 474 18.51 34.10 5.30
N PHE A 475 19.32 33.07 5.53
CA PHE A 475 19.07 32.08 6.57
C PHE A 475 19.35 32.65 7.96
N ALA A 476 20.52 33.26 8.15
CA ALA A 476 20.92 33.92 9.39
C ALA A 476 19.95 35.04 9.77
N GLN A 477 19.52 35.87 8.81
CA GLN A 477 18.54 36.94 9.06
C GLN A 477 17.22 36.39 9.61
N LYS A 478 16.73 35.25 9.10
CA LYS A 478 15.53 34.58 9.61
C LYS A 478 15.74 34.00 11.01
N LEU A 479 16.90 33.41 11.27
CA LEU A 479 17.23 32.90 12.61
C LEU A 479 17.31 34.03 13.63
N ARG A 480 17.99 35.14 13.31
CA ARG A 480 18.07 36.34 14.17
C ARG A 480 16.67 36.89 14.49
N GLY A 481 15.82 37.07 13.47
CA GLY A 481 14.45 37.55 13.66
C GLY A 481 13.62 36.63 14.56
N ASN A 482 13.75 35.32 14.40
CA ASN A 482 13.04 34.35 15.23
C ASN A 482 13.58 34.31 16.67
N THR A 483 14.90 34.29 16.85
CA THR A 483 15.54 34.37 18.16
C THR A 483 15.13 35.64 18.90
N ALA A 484 15.15 36.81 18.24
CA ALA A 484 14.71 38.08 18.83
C ALA A 484 13.23 38.03 19.26
N ASN A 485 12.36 37.42 18.45
CA ASN A 485 10.94 37.26 18.80
C ASN A 485 10.70 36.31 19.97
N LEU A 486 11.49 35.23 20.09
CA LEU A 486 11.39 34.28 21.20
C LEU A 486 12.01 34.83 22.49
N MET A 487 13.10 35.60 22.39
CA MET A 487 13.77 36.26 23.52
C MET A 487 12.96 37.41 24.13
N LYS A 488 12.01 38.01 23.40
CA LYS A 488 11.05 38.99 23.97
C LYS A 488 10.19 38.39 25.08
N ARG A 489 10.13 37.06 25.19
CA ARG A 489 9.38 36.37 26.24
C ARG A 489 10.22 36.30 27.52
N PRO A 490 9.68 36.69 28.68
CA PRO A 490 10.45 36.77 29.93
C PRO A 490 10.88 35.40 30.47
N ASP A 491 10.33 34.29 29.95
CA ASP A 491 10.67 32.92 30.36
C ASP A 491 11.82 32.29 29.54
N VAL A 492 12.42 33.02 28.61
CA VAL A 492 13.37 32.48 27.62
C VAL A 492 14.77 33.01 27.86
N LYS A 493 15.69 32.11 28.20
CA LYS A 493 17.11 32.42 28.42
C LYS A 493 17.94 32.21 27.16
N ASP A 494 17.62 31.17 26.39
CA ASP A 494 18.28 30.90 25.11
C ASP A 494 17.39 30.15 24.10
N VAL A 495 17.79 30.14 22.83
CA VAL A 495 17.07 29.50 21.73
C VAL A 495 18.03 28.66 20.89
N GLN A 496 17.77 27.37 20.80
CA GLN A 496 18.49 26.42 19.94
C GLN A 496 17.62 26.00 18.77
N PHE A 497 18.23 25.71 17.62
CA PHE A 497 17.55 25.21 16.43
C PHE A 497 18.02 23.79 16.12
N SER A 498 17.07 22.92 15.74
CA SER A 498 17.34 21.55 15.28
C SER A 498 16.68 21.32 13.92
N VAL A 499 17.41 20.74 12.98
CA VAL A 499 16.90 20.36 11.64
C VAL A 499 16.06 19.09 11.75
N TYR A 500 14.92 19.03 11.05
CA TYR A 500 14.06 17.85 11.00
C TYR A 500 13.29 17.78 9.67
N LEU A 501 12.79 16.61 9.31
CA LEU A 501 11.95 16.41 8.14
C LEU A 501 10.47 16.59 8.51
N LYS A 502 9.77 17.46 7.77
CA LYS A 502 8.33 17.66 7.90
C LYS A 502 7.69 17.61 6.52
N ASP A 503 6.75 16.70 6.32
CA ASP A 503 6.01 16.54 5.05
C ASP A 503 6.95 16.35 3.84
N GLY A 504 8.04 15.59 4.04
CA GLY A 504 9.07 15.36 3.03
C GLY A 504 9.94 16.58 2.71
N LYS A 505 9.83 17.66 3.49
CA LYS A 505 10.65 18.86 3.37
C LYS A 505 11.53 19.09 4.60
N VAL A 506 12.76 19.53 4.37
CA VAL A 506 13.69 19.88 5.45
C VAL A 506 13.24 21.19 6.12
N ALA A 507 13.00 21.13 7.43
CA ALA A 507 12.51 22.23 8.25
C ALA A 507 13.36 22.42 9.54
N LEU A 508 13.21 23.58 10.18
CA LEU A 508 13.90 23.91 11.44
C LEU A 508 12.91 24.00 12.60
N LYS A 509 13.24 23.36 13.73
CA LYS A 509 12.48 23.43 14.98
C LYS A 509 13.26 24.25 16.00
N ALA A 510 12.65 25.32 16.51
CA ALA A 510 13.21 26.09 17.61
C ALA A 510 12.90 25.41 18.95
N ARG A 511 13.92 25.22 19.78
CA ARG A 511 13.84 24.78 21.17
C ARG A 511 14.23 25.92 22.09
N VAL A 512 13.36 26.22 23.02
CA VAL A 512 13.54 27.30 24.00
C VAL A 512 14.19 26.70 25.24
N VAL A 513 15.34 27.25 25.65
CA VAL A 513 15.99 26.91 26.91
C VAL A 513 15.48 27.90 27.97
N ARG A 514 14.73 27.37 28.94
CA ARG A 514 14.25 28.14 30.10
C ARG A 514 15.29 28.10 31.20
N GLY A 515 15.54 29.25 31.81
CA GLY A 515 16.53 29.43 32.89
C GLY A 515 15.95 29.20 34.27
#